data_AF-W0RQ32-F1
#
_entry.id   AF-W0RQ32-F1
#
_cell.length_a   1.000
_cell.length_b   1.000
_cell.length_c   1.000
_cell.angle_alpha   90.00
_cell.angle_beta   90.00
_cell.angle_gamma   90.00
#
_symmetry.space_group_name_H-M   'P 1'
#
loop_
_entity.id
_entity.type
_entity.pdbx_description
1 polymer ?
#
loop_
_entity_poly.entity_id
_entity_poly.type
_entity_poly.pdbx_seq_one_letter_code
_entity_poly.pdbx_strand_id
1 'polypeptide(L)'
;MMTPRELAAFAREGAGARTLSVYLDARVTDPAMRNAWRPALTTALRDARAAVADERERAAFDRAAAFLEQPLTAPGGVWGARGWVAIATADGLRYAAELPVRVPTLAVWRSGPVVSPYVRVLKEHVRSSSRWSTRAPRGSSATPGARSRRCPKRR
;
A
#
# COMPACT_ATOMS: atom_id res chain seq x y z
N MET A 1 -7.82 -0.69 0.39
CA MET A 1 -6.84 -0.37 -0.69
C MET A 1 -7.63 0.04 -1.93
N MET A 2 -7.33 1.17 -2.56
CA MET A 2 -8.07 1.63 -3.76
C MET A 2 -7.82 0.72 -4.96
N THR A 3 -8.87 0.46 -5.73
CA THR A 3 -8.81 -0.22 -7.03
C THR A 3 -8.16 0.66 -8.10
N PRO A 4 -7.69 0.08 -9.23
CA PRO A 4 -7.15 0.87 -10.34
C PRO A 4 -8.11 1.93 -10.90
N ARG A 5 -9.43 1.64 -10.88
CA ARG A 5 -10.46 2.56 -11.37
C ARG A 5 -10.66 3.74 -10.43
N GLU A 6 -10.69 3.50 -9.12
CA GLU A 6 -10.75 4.55 -8.09
C GLU A 6 -9.50 5.41 -8.11
N LEU A 7 -8.31 4.81 -8.31
CA LEU A 7 -7.06 5.54 -8.44
C LEU A 7 -7.07 6.47 -9.66
N ALA A 8 -7.59 5.99 -10.80
CA ALA A 8 -7.69 6.80 -12.01
C ALA A 8 -8.70 7.95 -11.85
N ALA A 9 -9.82 7.73 -11.17
CA ALA A 9 -10.79 8.78 -10.84
C ALA A 9 -10.17 9.84 -9.92
N PHE A 10 -9.53 9.40 -8.83
CA PHE A 10 -8.84 10.27 -7.88
C PHE A 10 -7.71 11.10 -8.52
N ALA A 11 -6.93 10.48 -9.41
CA ALA A 11 -5.88 11.17 -10.13
C ALA A 11 -6.43 12.25 -11.08
N ARG A 12 -7.59 12.01 -11.70
CA ARG A 12 -8.25 12.98 -12.58
C ARG A 12 -8.86 14.13 -11.79
N GLU A 13 -9.53 13.84 -10.67
CA GLU A 13 -10.11 14.86 -9.79
C GLU A 13 -9.04 15.78 -9.19
N GLY A 14 -7.88 15.23 -8.82
CA GLY A 14 -6.78 15.99 -8.24
C GLY A 14 -5.87 16.70 -9.24
N ALA A 15 -6.01 16.47 -10.55
CA ALA A 15 -5.03 16.89 -11.57
C ALA A 15 -4.77 18.41 -11.61
N GLY A 16 -5.76 19.22 -11.23
CA GLY A 16 -5.63 20.68 -11.16
C GLY A 16 -5.10 21.23 -9.84
N ALA A 17 -5.02 20.41 -8.79
CA ALA A 17 -4.65 20.86 -7.44
C ALA A 17 -3.20 20.51 -7.09
N ARG A 18 -2.52 21.45 -6.41
CA ARG A 18 -1.21 21.17 -5.81
C ARG A 18 -1.35 20.17 -4.68
N THR A 19 -0.63 19.07 -4.80
CA THR A 19 -0.79 17.88 -3.95
C THR A 19 0.57 17.41 -3.44
N LEU A 20 0.61 17.09 -2.15
CA LEU A 20 1.71 16.44 -1.47
C LEU A 20 1.47 14.93 -1.48
N SER A 21 2.31 14.20 -2.20
CA SER A 21 2.29 12.73 -2.23
C SER A 21 3.48 12.19 -1.45
N VAL A 22 3.20 11.40 -0.42
CA VAL A 22 4.22 10.81 0.45
C VAL A 22 4.11 9.30 0.42
N TYR A 23 5.25 8.64 0.25
CA TYR A 23 5.44 7.21 0.35
C TYR A 23 6.49 6.94 1.43
N LEU A 24 6.21 6.03 2.35
CA LEU A 24 7.14 5.67 3.43
C LEU A 24 7.38 4.17 3.44
N ASP A 25 8.64 3.78 3.64
CA ASP A 25 8.98 2.42 4.04
C ASP A 25 8.61 2.24 5.52
N ALA A 26 7.55 1.48 5.79
CA ALA A 26 7.00 1.28 7.13
C ALA A 26 7.53 0.01 7.80
N ARG A 27 8.74 -0.45 7.44
CA ARG A 27 9.40 -1.58 8.09
C ARG A 27 9.50 -1.35 9.59
N VAL A 28 8.73 -2.11 10.34
CA VAL A 28 8.84 -2.14 11.79
C VAL A 28 9.19 -3.57 12.16
N THR A 29 10.48 -3.80 12.24
CA THR A 29 11.05 -5.05 12.76
C THR A 29 11.03 -5.09 14.29
N ASP A 30 10.83 -3.95 14.95
CA ASP A 30 10.93 -3.82 16.41
C ASP A 30 9.84 -2.87 16.97
N PRO A 31 9.06 -3.27 17.99
CA PRO A 31 8.16 -2.40 18.74
C PRO A 31 8.80 -1.12 19.31
N ALA A 32 10.11 -1.07 19.53
CA ALA A 32 10.83 0.15 19.91
C ALA A 32 11.03 1.11 18.71
N MET A 33 11.05 0.58 17.49
CA MET A 33 11.16 1.36 16.24
C MET A 33 9.80 1.88 15.75
N ARG A 34 8.75 1.82 16.58
CA ARG A 34 7.41 2.32 16.22
C ARG A 34 7.40 3.77 15.76
N ASN A 35 8.34 4.58 16.25
CA ASN A 35 8.46 5.97 15.84
C ASN A 35 9.55 6.22 14.79
N ALA A 36 10.23 5.19 14.28
CA ALA A 36 11.33 5.33 13.32
C ALA A 36 10.86 5.88 11.96
N TRP A 37 9.57 5.77 11.63
CA TRP A 37 8.99 6.39 10.44
C TRP A 37 8.89 7.92 10.56
N ARG A 38 8.80 8.48 11.78
CA ARG A 38 8.68 9.94 11.99
C ARG A 38 9.91 10.69 11.50
N PRO A 39 11.16 10.34 11.90
CA PRO A 39 12.35 10.97 11.34
C PRO A 39 12.45 10.84 9.81
N ALA A 40 12.04 9.70 9.26
CA ALA A 40 12.05 9.47 7.81
C ALA A 40 11.04 10.37 7.08
N LEU A 41 9.83 10.53 7.65
CA LEU A 41 8.81 11.44 7.15
C LEU A 41 9.30 12.90 7.22
N THR A 42 9.76 13.34 8.38
CA THR A 42 10.24 14.72 8.58
C THR A 42 11.38 15.05 7.62
N THR A 43 12.32 14.12 7.41
CA THR A 43 13.41 14.29 6.44
C THR A 43 12.87 14.43 5.02
N ALA A 44 12.00 13.53 4.59
CA ALA A 44 11.40 13.57 3.25
C ALA A 44 10.59 14.86 3.02
N LEU A 45 9.82 15.32 4.00
CA LEU A 45 9.07 16.57 3.94
C LEU A 45 10.01 17.77 3.84
N ARG A 46 11.09 17.81 4.63
CA ARG A 46 12.07 18.89 4.58
C ARG A 46 12.74 18.98 3.20
N ASP A 47 13.12 17.84 2.63
CA ASP A 47 13.76 17.78 1.32
C ASP A 47 12.79 18.20 0.21
N ALA A 48 11.53 17.77 0.28
CA ALA A 48 10.48 18.20 -0.64
C ALA A 48 10.20 19.70 -0.53
N ARG A 49 10.19 20.25 0.70
CA ARG A 49 10.01 21.67 0.97
C ARG A 49 11.14 22.51 0.37
N ALA A 50 12.38 22.05 0.50
CA ALA A 50 13.56 22.73 -0.04
C ALA A 50 13.52 22.84 -1.58
N ALA A 51 12.83 21.93 -2.25
CA ALA A 51 12.63 21.96 -3.69
C ALA A 51 11.51 22.93 -4.15
N VAL A 52 10.75 23.53 -3.22
CA VAL A 52 9.67 24.48 -3.56
C VAL A 52 10.24 25.91 -3.62
N ALA A 53 10.39 26.44 -4.83
CA ALA A 53 10.96 27.77 -5.04
C ALA A 53 10.01 28.90 -4.60
N ASP A 54 8.72 28.79 -4.90
CA ASP A 54 7.71 29.83 -4.67
C ASP A 54 7.24 29.88 -3.20
N GLU A 55 7.19 31.08 -2.61
CA GLU A 55 6.80 31.27 -1.20
C GLU A 55 5.32 30.96 -0.93
N ARG A 56 4.43 31.28 -1.87
CA ARG A 56 3.00 30.95 -1.76
C ARG A 56 2.79 29.45 -1.87
N GLU A 57 3.56 28.78 -2.73
CA GLU A 57 3.56 27.31 -2.80
C GLU A 57 4.16 26.68 -1.54
N ARG A 58 5.19 27.29 -0.93
CA ARG A 58 5.74 26.84 0.36
C ARG A 58 4.71 26.92 1.47
N ALA A 59 3.94 28.01 1.57
CA ALA A 59 2.86 28.10 2.55
C ALA A 59 1.77 27.04 2.34
N ALA A 60 1.41 26.74 1.08
CA ALA A 60 0.47 25.67 0.76
C ALA A 60 1.02 24.27 1.08
N PHE A 61 2.32 24.05 0.83
CA PHE A 61 3.04 22.84 1.22
C PHE A 61 3.04 22.66 2.73
N ASP A 62 3.38 23.70 3.50
CA ASP A 62 3.48 23.64 4.95
C ASP A 62 2.11 23.29 5.58
N ARG A 63 1.01 23.82 5.04
CA ARG A 63 -0.35 23.41 5.43
C ARG A 63 -0.61 21.93 5.14
N ALA A 64 -0.26 21.46 3.95
CA ALA A 64 -0.43 20.05 3.58
C ALA A 64 0.40 19.11 4.47
N ALA A 65 1.65 19.50 4.77
CA ALA A 65 2.56 18.76 5.63
C ALA A 65 2.06 18.68 7.08
N ALA A 66 1.45 19.76 7.59
CA ALA A 66 0.88 19.77 8.94
C ALA A 66 -0.20 18.69 9.14
N PHE A 67 -0.99 18.38 8.11
CA PHE A 67 -1.97 17.28 8.19
C PHE A 67 -1.31 15.88 8.25
N LEU A 68 -0.07 15.75 7.82
CA LEU A 68 0.71 14.50 7.85
C LEU A 68 1.56 14.36 9.12
N GLU A 69 1.95 15.48 9.74
CA GLU A 69 2.73 15.53 10.98
C GLU A 69 1.87 15.53 12.25
N GLN A 70 0.61 15.98 12.14
CA GLN A 70 -0.38 15.74 13.19
C GLN A 70 -0.43 14.24 13.50
N PRO A 71 -0.77 13.84 14.74
CA PRO A 71 -0.87 12.44 15.13
C PRO A 71 -2.07 11.81 14.41
N LEU A 72 -1.91 11.57 13.11
CA LEU A 72 -2.55 10.49 12.41
C LEU A 72 -2.28 9.27 13.28
N THR A 73 -3.36 8.61 13.70
CA THR A 73 -3.31 7.25 14.21
C THR A 73 -2.23 6.53 13.42
N ALA A 74 -1.16 6.12 14.12
CA ALA A 74 -0.01 5.47 13.51
C ALA A 74 -0.49 4.52 12.41
N PRO A 75 0.21 4.38 11.27
CA PRO A 75 -0.15 3.43 10.21
C PRO A 75 -0.54 2.10 10.84
N GLY A 76 -1.86 1.84 10.93
CA GLY A 76 -2.50 0.64 11.45
C GLY A 76 -2.26 0.28 12.91
N GLY A 77 -3.36 -0.03 13.60
CA GLY A 77 -3.37 -0.96 14.73
C GLY A 77 -2.96 -2.41 14.38
N VAL A 78 -2.30 -2.66 13.25
CA VAL A 78 -1.76 -3.97 12.86
C VAL A 78 -0.46 -3.76 12.09
N TRP A 79 0.66 -3.80 12.80
CA TRP A 79 2.02 -3.52 12.35
C TRP A 79 2.58 -4.64 11.43
N GLY A 80 1.87 -4.94 10.35
CA GLY A 80 2.25 -5.93 9.33
C GLY A 80 2.43 -5.33 7.92
N ALA A 81 2.12 -4.05 7.73
CA ALA A 81 2.26 -3.36 6.46
C ALA A 81 3.73 -3.04 6.15
N ARG A 82 4.15 -3.28 4.90
CA ARG A 82 5.54 -3.07 4.45
C ARG A 82 5.80 -1.66 3.93
N GLY A 83 4.75 -0.87 3.75
CA GLY A 83 4.83 0.50 3.26
C GLY A 83 3.58 1.28 3.63
N TRP A 84 3.65 2.60 3.46
CA TRP A 84 2.54 3.52 3.70
C TRP A 84 2.52 4.60 2.62
N VAL A 85 1.33 5.08 2.28
CA VAL A 85 1.12 6.19 1.36
C VAL A 85 0.15 7.19 1.97
N ALA A 86 0.44 8.48 1.79
CA ALA A 86 -0.52 9.54 2.04
C ALA A 86 -0.47 10.61 0.95
N ILE A 87 -1.63 11.20 0.70
CA ILE A 87 -1.85 12.23 -0.28
C ILE A 87 -2.65 13.35 0.40
N ALA A 88 -2.05 14.52 0.51
CA ALA A 88 -2.63 15.69 1.14
C ALA A 88 -2.60 16.90 0.20
N THR A 89 -3.55 17.79 0.33
CA THR A 89 -3.56 19.12 -0.30
C THR A 89 -3.51 20.19 0.78
N ALA A 90 -3.44 21.46 0.39
CA ALA A 90 -3.50 22.57 1.34
C ALA A 90 -4.82 22.60 2.15
N ASP A 91 -5.87 21.97 1.63
CA ASP A 91 -7.21 21.92 2.25
C ASP A 91 -7.39 20.73 3.20
N GLY A 92 -6.51 19.73 3.14
CA GLY A 92 -6.59 18.57 4.03
C GLY A 92 -6.00 17.28 3.47
N LEU A 93 -6.07 16.23 4.30
CA LEU A 93 -5.70 14.88 3.90
C LEU A 93 -6.77 14.30 2.96
N ARG A 94 -6.36 13.95 1.74
CA ARG A 94 -7.26 13.37 0.72
C ARG A 94 -7.28 11.85 0.76
N TYR A 95 -6.14 11.23 1.05
CA TYR A 95 -6.02 9.78 1.10
C TYR A 95 -4.85 9.36 1.99
N ALA A 96 -5.02 8.29 2.76
CA ALA A 96 -3.93 7.60 3.43
C ALA A 96 -4.23 6.10 3.49
N ALA A 97 -3.22 5.28 3.22
CA ALA A 97 -3.37 3.84 3.25
C ALA A 97 -2.05 3.11 3.51
N GLU A 98 -2.17 1.92 4.07
CA GLU A 98 -1.08 0.96 4.16
C GLU A 98 -0.89 0.22 2.83
N LEU A 99 0.37 -0.08 2.53
CA LEU A 99 0.77 -0.83 1.34
C LEU A 99 1.33 -2.21 1.74
N PRO A 100 0.89 -3.29 1.08
CA PRO A 100 1.38 -4.63 1.37
C PRO A 100 2.79 -4.90 0.81
N VAL A 101 3.36 -3.95 0.08
CA VAL A 101 4.69 -4.04 -0.53
C VAL A 101 5.59 -2.92 -0.03
N ARG A 102 6.90 -3.13 -0.19
CA ARG A 102 7.90 -2.12 0.13
C ARG A 102 7.85 -0.99 -0.89
N VAL A 103 7.84 0.24 -0.42
CA VAL A 103 7.98 1.44 -1.25
C VAL A 103 9.19 2.26 -0.79
N PRO A 104 9.86 2.99 -1.70
CA PRO A 104 10.90 3.93 -1.29
C PRO A 104 10.28 5.07 -0.47
N THR A 105 11.01 5.52 0.54
CA THR A 105 10.67 6.74 1.29
C THR A 105 10.86 7.96 0.37
N LEU A 106 9.78 8.66 0.08
CA LEU A 106 9.75 9.79 -0.86
C LEU A 106 8.59 10.73 -0.53
N ALA A 107 8.82 12.03 -0.60
CA ALA A 107 7.77 13.05 -0.62
C ALA A 107 7.89 13.91 -1.88
N VAL A 108 6.77 14.20 -2.53
CA VAL A 108 6.72 14.97 -3.78
C VAL A 108 5.60 16.00 -3.72
N TRP A 109 5.93 17.25 -4.05
CA TRP A 109 4.97 18.35 -4.22
C TRP A 109 4.78 18.70 -5.70
N ARG A 110 3.61 18.37 -6.26
CA ARG A 110 3.32 18.56 -7.69
C ARG A 110 1.84 18.87 -7.94
N SER A 111 1.54 19.34 -9.15
CA SER A 111 0.16 19.42 -9.64
C SER A 111 -0.35 18.01 -9.91
N GLY A 112 -1.43 17.63 -9.22
CA GLY A 112 -1.96 16.28 -9.23
C GLY A 112 -1.23 15.29 -8.31
N PRO A 113 -1.91 14.22 -7.89
CA PRO A 113 -1.32 13.18 -7.07
C PRO A 113 -0.32 12.34 -7.88
N VAL A 114 0.84 12.05 -7.28
CA VAL A 114 1.85 11.17 -7.89
C VAL A 114 1.46 9.72 -7.59
N VAL A 115 0.81 9.06 -8.55
CA VAL A 115 0.29 7.68 -8.40
C VAL A 115 1.20 6.59 -8.96
N SER A 116 2.30 6.93 -9.64
CA SER A 116 3.18 5.95 -10.30
C SER A 116 3.72 4.86 -9.37
N PRO A 117 4.19 5.16 -8.14
CA PRO A 117 4.59 4.13 -7.19
C PRO A 117 3.42 3.22 -6.79
N TYR A 118 2.22 3.78 -6.62
CA TYR A 118 1.00 3.03 -6.28
C TYR A 118 0.55 2.09 -7.42
N VAL A 119 0.68 2.49 -8.68
CA VAL A 119 0.40 1.63 -9.84
C VAL A 119 1.33 0.42 -9.87
N ARG A 120 2.61 0.61 -9.52
CA ARG A 120 3.57 -0.50 -9.40
C ARG A 120 3.13 -1.47 -8.29
N VAL A 121 2.71 -0.94 -7.13
CA VAL A 121 2.18 -1.76 -6.04
C VAL A 121 0.97 -2.58 -6.47
N LEU A 122 0.01 -1.97 -7.17
CA LEU A 122 -1.18 -2.66 -7.69
C LEU A 122 -0.82 -3.79 -8.67
N LYS A 123 0.12 -3.55 -9.59
CA LYS A 123 0.61 -4.58 -10.53
C LYS A 123 1.27 -5.75 -9.81
N GLU A 124 2.10 -5.47 -8.80
CA GLU A 124 2.76 -6.52 -8.01
C GLU A 124 1.77 -7.31 -7.16
N HIS A 125 0.75 -6.66 -6.59
CA HIS A 125 -0.29 -7.33 -5.79
C HIS A 125 -1.14 -8.29 -6.64
N VAL A 126 -1.60 -7.86 -7.81
CA VAL A 126 -2.35 -8.72 -8.76
C VAL A 126 -1.51 -9.93 -9.20
N ARG A 127 -0.20 -9.74 -9.37
CA ARG A 127 0.73 -10.82 -9.75
C ARG A 127 1.04 -11.79 -8.59
N SER A 128 0.87 -11.33 -7.35
CA SER A 128 1.09 -12.12 -6.14
C SER A 128 -0.14 -12.95 -5.78
N SER A 129 -1.35 -12.39 -5.96
CA SER A 129 -2.62 -13.11 -5.74
C SER A 129 -2.85 -14.22 -6.76
N SER A 130 -2.39 -14.03 -8.00
CA SER A 130 -2.46 -15.06 -9.06
C SER A 130 -1.46 -16.20 -8.87
N ARG A 131 -0.39 -16.02 -8.08
CA ARG A 131 0.60 -17.09 -7.79
C ARG A 131 0.13 -18.09 -6.73
N TRP A 132 -0.95 -17.78 -5.99
CA TRP A 132 -1.48 -18.64 -4.93
C TRP A 132 -2.72 -19.45 -5.35
N SER A 133 -3.25 -19.23 -6.55
CA SER A 133 -4.42 -19.96 -7.07
C SER A 133 -4.07 -21.15 -7.98
N THR A 134 -2.92 -21.80 -7.77
CA THR A 134 -2.60 -23.06 -8.45
C THR A 134 -1.85 -24.02 -7.54
N ARG A 135 -2.54 -24.46 -6.48
CA ARG A 135 -2.26 -25.76 -5.87
C ARG A 135 -3.58 -26.47 -5.60
N ALA A 136 -4.28 -26.82 -6.69
CA ALA A 136 -5.27 -27.88 -6.63
C ALA A 136 -4.52 -29.21 -6.34
N PRO A 137 -4.98 -30.04 -5.40
CA PRO A 137 -4.40 -31.36 -5.20
C PRO A 137 -4.69 -32.22 -6.44
N ARG A 138 -3.64 -32.63 -7.14
CA ARG A 138 -3.74 -33.67 -8.17
C ARG A 138 -3.98 -35.01 -7.48
N GLY A 139 -5.20 -35.52 -7.65
CA GLY A 139 -5.50 -36.92 -7.97
C GLY A 139 -4.98 -38.00 -7.03
N SER A 140 -5.91 -38.60 -6.28
CA SER A 140 -5.81 -40.02 -5.95
C SER A 140 -7.17 -40.67 -6.19
N SER A 141 -7.40 -41.05 -7.44
CA SER A 141 -8.51 -41.91 -7.86
C SER A 141 -7.99 -42.92 -8.87
N ALA A 142 -7.74 -44.13 -8.38
CA ALA A 142 -7.46 -45.37 -9.10
C ALA A 142 -7.63 -46.48 -8.04
N THR A 143 -8.49 -47.50 -8.15
CA THR A 143 -9.02 -48.19 -9.33
C THR A 143 -10.24 -49.05 -8.92
N PRO A 144 -11.24 -49.25 -9.81
CA PRO A 144 -12.28 -50.27 -9.67
C PRO A 144 -11.90 -51.58 -10.38
N GLY A 145 -12.18 -52.75 -9.80
CA GLY A 145 -12.08 -54.00 -10.57
C GLY A 145 -12.17 -55.32 -9.81
N ALA A 146 -13.20 -56.10 -10.18
CA ALA A 146 -13.25 -57.57 -10.24
C ALA A 146 -13.66 -58.42 -9.01
N ARG A 147 -14.97 -58.72 -8.98
CA ARG A 147 -15.58 -60.07 -9.11
C ARG A 147 -14.94 -61.28 -8.35
N SER A 148 -15.72 -61.75 -7.39
CA SER A 148 -16.50 -63.01 -7.45
C SER A 148 -16.13 -64.20 -6.54
N ARG A 149 -17.22 -64.78 -6.01
CA ARG A 149 -17.53 -66.21 -5.74
C ARG A 149 -17.17 -66.84 -4.37
N ARG A 150 -18.26 -67.36 -3.78
CA ARG A 150 -18.46 -68.65 -3.09
C ARG A 150 -18.32 -68.72 -1.56
N CYS A 151 -19.49 -68.89 -0.91
CA CYS A 151 -19.78 -69.83 0.18
C CYS A 151 -19.08 -71.21 -0.01
N PRO A 152 -18.90 -72.08 1.03
CA PRO A 152 -19.88 -72.33 2.09
C PRO A 152 -19.38 -72.83 3.48
N LYS A 153 -20.38 -73.02 4.37
CA LYS A 153 -20.55 -74.07 5.41
C LYS A 153 -20.01 -73.87 6.85
N ARG A 154 -21.00 -73.80 7.76
CA ARG A 154 -21.24 -74.62 8.97
C ARG A 154 -20.11 -74.74 10.01
N ARG A 155 -20.39 -74.32 11.24
CA ARG A 155 -21.01 -75.17 12.27
C ARG A 155 -21.71 -74.33 13.32
#